data_AF-A0AA38RZ82-F1
#
_entry.id   AF-A0AA38RZ82-F1
#
_cell.length_a   1.000
_cell.length_b   1.000
_cell.length_c   1.000
_cell.angle_alpha   90.00
_cell.angle_beta   90.00
_cell.angle_gamma   90.00
#
_symmetry.space_group_name_H-M   'P 1'
#
loop_
_entity.id
_entity.type
_entity.pdbx_description
1 polymer ?
#
loop_
_entity_poly.entity_id
_entity_poly.type
_entity_poly.pdbx_seq_one_letter_code
_entity_poly.pdbx_strand_id
1 'polypeptide(L)'
;MSKLPSAASAAAMVGIVGSSWIAGGIAGLSNFTVPGLLSAPVSGTLLAQQWQTVFDLGKAAMPTLAVVSLASYAYTAYDRSKRHLYWTRYAAAAALTISIVPFTLIFMNPTNQSLLQIASGGATAAVVDDDSVRALLTKWAGLNLIRSLLPLGGAVAGLWALVQEKVGSIESAEKDVTKSHPAAASKVTGGDDVSKSHPASL
;
A
#
# COMPACT_ATOMS: atom_id res chain seq x y z
N MET A 1 18.89 1.01 23.81
CA MET A 1 17.75 1.96 23.70
C MET A 1 17.18 1.86 22.29
N SER A 2 15.91 1.46 22.14
CA SER A 2 15.25 1.43 20.83
C SER A 2 15.08 2.86 20.31
N LYS A 3 15.68 3.17 19.16
CA LYS A 3 15.46 4.47 18.50
C LYS A 3 14.04 4.48 17.94
N LEU A 4 13.22 5.44 18.38
CA LEU A 4 11.90 5.68 17.81
C LEU A 4 12.02 6.00 16.31
N PRO A 5 11.01 5.62 15.49
CA PRO A 5 10.99 5.97 14.07
C PRO A 5 10.94 7.49 13.88
N SER A 6 11.61 7.97 12.81
CA SER A 6 11.50 9.38 12.42
C SER A 6 10.05 9.75 12.08
N ALA A 7 9.67 11.03 12.22
CA ALA A 7 8.33 11.50 11.88
C ALA A 7 7.92 11.11 10.43
N ALA A 8 8.85 11.23 9.48
CA ALA A 8 8.62 10.83 8.09
C ALA A 8 8.46 9.31 7.91
N SER A 9 9.18 8.49 8.70
CA SER A 9 8.98 7.04 8.72
C SER A 9 7.65 6.66 9.36
N ALA A 10 7.24 7.35 10.42
CA ALA A 10 5.93 7.18 11.05
C ALA A 10 4.80 7.51 10.08
N ALA A 11 4.90 8.65 9.37
CA ALA A 11 3.96 9.01 8.33
C ALA A 11 3.93 7.99 7.17
N ALA A 12 5.09 7.49 6.72
CA ALA A 12 5.13 6.44 5.71
C ALA A 12 4.35 5.20 6.15
N MET A 13 4.53 4.76 7.41
CA MET A 13 3.80 3.63 7.98
C MET A 13 2.28 3.89 8.04
N VAL A 14 1.85 5.09 8.45
CA VAL A 14 0.42 5.47 8.43
C VAL A 14 -0.14 5.43 7.01
N GLY A 15 0.61 5.94 6.03
CA GLY A 15 0.25 5.85 4.60
C GLY A 15 0.07 4.40 4.14
N ILE A 16 1.02 3.52 4.47
CA ILE A 16 1.02 2.09 4.10
C ILE A 16 -0.17 1.35 4.73
N VAL A 17 -0.39 1.55 6.03
CA VAL A 17 -1.49 0.89 6.74
C VAL A 17 -2.84 1.39 6.21
N GLY A 18 -3.01 2.70 6.06
CA GLY A 18 -4.26 3.27 5.55
C GLY A 18 -4.57 2.83 4.12
N SER A 19 -3.59 2.88 3.22
CA SER A 19 -3.77 2.43 1.82
C SER A 19 -4.02 0.93 1.72
N SER A 20 -3.34 0.11 2.53
CA SER A 20 -3.62 -1.34 2.65
C SER A 20 -5.05 -1.60 3.16
N TRP A 21 -5.50 -0.87 4.18
CA TRP A 21 -6.86 -0.99 4.72
C TRP A 21 -7.92 -0.65 3.67
N ILE A 22 -7.73 0.45 2.95
CA ILE A 22 -8.62 0.86 1.86
C ILE A 22 -8.66 -0.22 0.77
N ALA A 23 -7.50 -0.74 0.35
CA ALA A 23 -7.42 -1.80 -0.64
C ALA A 23 -8.19 -3.05 -0.21
N GLY A 24 -7.93 -3.54 1.01
CA GLY A 24 -8.60 -4.71 1.57
C GLY A 24 -10.11 -4.51 1.72
N GLY A 25 -10.54 -3.35 2.21
CA GLY A 25 -11.96 -3.01 2.32
C GLY A 25 -12.66 -3.00 0.97
N ILE A 26 -12.06 -2.37 -0.04
CA ILE A 26 -12.62 -2.35 -1.40
C ILE A 26 -12.66 -3.76 -2.00
N ALA A 27 -11.56 -4.52 -1.91
CA ALA A 27 -11.49 -5.88 -2.44
C ALA A 27 -12.49 -6.83 -1.74
N GLY A 28 -12.71 -6.64 -0.44
CA GLY A 28 -13.68 -7.42 0.34
C GLY A 28 -15.12 -7.25 -0.15
N LEU A 29 -15.50 -6.04 -0.58
CA LEU A 29 -16.82 -5.81 -1.18
C LEU A 29 -17.03 -6.64 -2.44
N SER A 30 -16.00 -6.74 -3.28
CA SER A 30 -16.06 -7.52 -4.53
C SER A 30 -15.99 -9.03 -4.29
N ASN A 31 -15.19 -9.49 -3.34
CA ASN A 31 -14.94 -10.93 -3.14
C ASN A 31 -15.92 -11.60 -2.16
N PHE A 32 -16.53 -10.84 -1.25
CA PHE A 32 -17.40 -11.40 -0.21
C PHE A 32 -18.80 -10.78 -0.26
N THR A 33 -18.90 -9.46 -0.23
CA THR A 33 -20.20 -8.79 -0.12
C THR A 33 -21.07 -9.01 -1.36
N VAL A 34 -20.56 -8.75 -2.57
CA VAL A 34 -21.36 -8.92 -3.79
C VAL A 34 -21.75 -10.39 -4.02
N PRO A 35 -20.85 -11.38 -3.93
CA PRO A 35 -21.26 -12.79 -4.00
C PRO A 35 -22.31 -13.16 -2.94
N GLY A 36 -22.18 -12.65 -1.72
CA GLY A 36 -23.17 -12.83 -0.67
C GLY A 36 -24.53 -12.26 -1.04
N LEU A 37 -24.58 -11.03 -1.57
CA LEU A 37 -25.82 -10.43 -2.08
C LEU A 37 -26.44 -11.27 -3.21
N LEU A 38 -25.64 -11.67 -4.20
CA LEU A 38 -26.10 -12.43 -5.36
C LEU A 38 -26.60 -13.84 -5.00
N SER A 39 -26.15 -14.41 -3.89
CA SER A 39 -26.64 -15.71 -3.40
C SER A 39 -28.07 -15.68 -2.88
N ALA A 40 -28.60 -14.51 -2.53
CA ALA A 40 -29.94 -14.38 -1.97
C ALA A 40 -31.03 -14.51 -3.06
N PRO A 41 -32.10 -15.31 -2.83
CA PRO A 41 -33.23 -15.44 -3.74
C PRO A 41 -34.22 -14.28 -3.52
N VAL A 42 -33.76 -13.06 -3.73
CA VAL A 42 -34.56 -11.83 -3.56
C VAL A 42 -34.60 -11.03 -4.86
N SER A 43 -35.55 -10.10 -4.95
CA SER A 43 -35.73 -9.23 -6.12
C SER A 43 -34.49 -8.36 -6.37
N GLY A 44 -34.25 -8.02 -7.62
CA GLY A 44 -33.17 -7.13 -8.05
C GLY A 44 -33.25 -5.77 -7.37
N THR A 45 -34.46 -5.23 -7.18
CA THR A 45 -34.65 -3.97 -6.44
C THR A 45 -34.13 -4.08 -5.00
N LEU A 46 -34.42 -5.17 -4.28
CA LEU A 46 -33.89 -5.36 -2.94
C LEU A 46 -32.36 -5.53 -2.94
N LEU A 47 -31.81 -6.25 -3.92
CA LEU A 47 -30.35 -6.36 -4.08
C LEU A 47 -29.69 -4.99 -4.29
N ALA A 48 -30.28 -4.13 -5.12
CA ALA A 48 -29.81 -2.78 -5.37
C ALA A 48 -29.87 -1.90 -4.11
N GLN A 49 -30.92 -2.03 -3.30
CA GLN A 49 -31.05 -1.32 -2.02
C GLN A 49 -30.02 -1.78 -0.98
N GLN A 50 -29.75 -3.09 -0.90
CA GLN A 50 -28.71 -3.62 -0.01
C GLN A 50 -27.32 -3.15 -0.48
N TRP A 51 -27.06 -3.19 -1.78
CA TRP A 51 -25.84 -2.62 -2.35
C TRP A 51 -25.71 -1.12 -2.07
N GLN A 52 -26.79 -0.34 -2.21
CA GLN A 52 -26.78 1.11 -1.96
C GLN A 52 -26.37 1.40 -0.52
N THR A 53 -26.91 0.66 0.45
CA THR A 53 -26.55 0.80 1.86
C THR A 53 -25.04 0.61 2.08
N VAL A 54 -24.47 -0.44 1.50
CA VAL A 54 -23.02 -0.71 1.55
C VAL A 54 -22.22 0.39 0.84
N PHE A 55 -22.70 0.85 -0.32
CA PHE A 55 -22.07 1.90 -1.12
C PHE A 55 -22.01 3.23 -0.37
N ASP A 56 -23.10 3.60 0.32
CA ASP A 56 -23.18 4.85 1.08
C ASP A 56 -22.30 4.83 2.33
N LEU A 57 -22.21 3.69 3.03
CA LEU A 57 -21.24 3.50 4.12
C LEU A 57 -19.79 3.68 3.64
N GLY A 58 -19.45 3.06 2.50
CA GLY A 58 -18.13 3.21 1.89
C GLY A 58 -17.83 4.65 1.49
N LYS A 59 -18.80 5.34 0.88
CA LYS A 59 -18.70 6.73 0.42
C LYS A 59 -18.51 7.71 1.59
N ALA A 60 -19.09 7.43 2.75
CA ALA A 60 -18.94 8.26 3.95
C ALA A 60 -17.56 8.09 4.62
N ALA A 61 -17.01 6.87 4.66
CA ALA A 61 -15.80 6.58 5.42
C ALA A 61 -14.50 6.60 4.60
N MET A 62 -14.51 6.01 3.39
CA MET A 62 -13.28 5.73 2.63
C MET A 62 -12.55 6.97 2.10
N PRO A 63 -13.23 8.06 1.64
CA PRO A 63 -12.53 9.26 1.22
C PRO A 63 -11.67 9.89 2.32
N THR A 64 -12.16 9.89 3.57
CA THR A 64 -11.41 10.41 4.72
C THR A 64 -10.12 9.63 4.94
N LEU A 65 -10.20 8.28 4.92
CA LEU A 65 -9.01 7.43 5.03
C LEU A 65 -8.03 7.66 3.87
N ALA A 66 -8.54 7.83 2.64
CA ALA A 66 -7.71 8.09 1.47
C ALA A 66 -6.97 9.43 1.59
N VAL A 67 -7.63 10.47 2.12
CA VAL A 67 -7.00 11.79 2.39
C VAL A 67 -5.93 11.67 3.46
N VAL A 68 -6.17 10.90 4.54
CA VAL A 68 -5.15 10.67 5.58
C VAL A 68 -3.93 9.96 5.00
N SER A 69 -4.12 8.91 4.19
CA SER A 69 -3.02 8.22 3.52
C SER A 69 -2.27 9.11 2.53
N LEU A 70 -3.00 9.90 1.73
CA LEU A 70 -2.43 10.90 0.83
C LEU A 70 -1.57 11.90 1.59
N ALA A 71 -2.09 12.52 2.65
CA ALA A 71 -1.37 13.51 3.44
C ALA A 71 -0.11 12.91 4.07
N SER A 72 -0.20 11.67 4.56
CA SER A 72 0.92 10.96 5.15
C SER A 72 2.04 10.69 4.14
N TYR A 73 1.69 10.17 2.96
CA TYR A 73 2.66 9.95 1.88
C TYR A 73 3.22 11.26 1.31
N ALA A 74 2.39 12.30 1.16
CA ALA A 74 2.82 13.60 0.69
C ALA A 74 3.81 14.25 1.67
N TYR A 75 3.55 14.16 2.97
CA TYR A 75 4.48 14.63 4.00
C TYR A 75 5.81 13.86 3.94
N THR A 76 5.79 12.54 3.85
CA THR A 76 7.02 11.74 3.69
C THR A 76 7.78 12.14 2.43
N ALA A 77 7.10 12.28 1.29
CA ALA A 77 7.71 12.72 0.04
C ALA A 77 8.37 14.11 0.19
N TYR A 78 7.68 15.05 0.84
CA TYR A 78 8.20 16.38 1.10
C TYR A 78 9.46 16.37 2.00
N ASP A 79 9.43 15.66 3.14
CA ASP A 79 10.60 15.55 4.03
C ASP A 79 11.79 14.91 3.30
N ARG A 80 11.56 13.84 2.54
CA ARG A 80 12.61 13.19 1.76
C ARG A 80 13.19 14.10 0.69
N SER A 81 12.35 14.83 -0.04
CA SER A 81 12.80 15.79 -1.04
C SER A 81 13.66 16.90 -0.42
N LYS A 82 13.29 17.42 0.76
CA LYS A 82 14.05 18.45 1.47
C LYS A 82 15.42 17.97 1.96
N ARG A 83 15.56 16.67 2.21
CA ARG A 83 16.82 16.03 2.61
C ARG A 83 17.62 15.46 1.42
N HIS A 84 17.22 15.75 0.18
CA HIS A 84 17.82 15.19 -1.04
C HIS A 84 17.82 13.65 -1.08
N LEU A 85 16.79 13.04 -0.49
CA LEU A 85 16.56 11.59 -0.50
C LEU A 85 15.52 11.20 -1.56
N TYR A 86 15.45 9.91 -1.89
CA TYR A 86 14.49 9.37 -2.86
C TYR A 86 13.04 9.54 -2.39
N TRP A 87 12.32 10.51 -2.98
CA TRP A 87 10.96 10.89 -2.57
C TRP A 87 9.86 10.45 -3.55
N THR A 88 10.22 10.19 -4.82
CA THR A 88 9.27 9.97 -5.92
C THR A 88 8.35 8.77 -5.70
N ARG A 89 8.82 7.73 -5.01
CA ARG A 89 8.01 6.54 -4.67
C ARG A 89 6.89 6.86 -3.67
N TYR A 90 7.15 7.72 -2.69
CA TYR A 90 6.10 8.17 -1.77
C TYR A 90 5.09 9.08 -2.48
N ALA A 91 5.55 9.94 -3.40
CA ALA A 91 4.64 10.73 -4.23
C ALA A 91 3.77 9.83 -5.14
N ALA A 92 4.36 8.81 -5.77
CA ALA A 92 3.62 7.81 -6.54
C ALA A 92 2.61 7.04 -5.67
N ALA A 93 3.00 6.67 -4.45
CA ALA A 93 2.10 6.00 -3.50
C ALA A 93 0.89 6.87 -3.14
N ALA A 94 1.12 8.17 -2.93
CA ALA A 94 0.08 9.15 -2.67
C ALA A 94 -0.88 9.28 -3.87
N ALA A 95 -0.33 9.42 -5.08
CA ALA A 95 -1.09 9.54 -6.32
C ALA A 95 -1.95 8.29 -6.58
N LEU A 96 -1.37 7.09 -6.46
CA LEU A 96 -2.08 5.82 -6.60
C LEU A 96 -3.22 5.70 -5.59
N THR A 97 -2.98 6.06 -4.33
CA THR A 97 -4.01 5.96 -3.28
C THR A 97 -5.20 6.89 -3.55
N ILE A 98 -4.98 8.15 -3.91
CA ILE A 98 -6.09 9.10 -4.16
C ILE A 98 -6.78 8.87 -5.51
N SER A 99 -6.11 8.19 -6.46
CA SER A 99 -6.67 7.90 -7.80
C SER A 99 -7.93 7.03 -7.78
N ILE A 100 -8.29 6.44 -6.64
CA ILE A 100 -9.59 5.78 -6.46
C ILE A 100 -10.77 6.72 -6.75
N VAL A 101 -10.63 8.02 -6.49
CA VAL A 101 -11.68 9.02 -6.72
C VAL A 101 -11.93 9.21 -8.22
N PRO A 102 -10.95 9.63 -9.04
CA PRO A 102 -11.16 9.75 -10.49
C PRO A 102 -11.52 8.42 -11.13
N PHE A 103 -10.98 7.29 -10.66
CA PHE A 103 -11.40 5.97 -11.16
C PHE A 103 -12.91 5.74 -10.97
N THR A 104 -13.43 6.07 -9.78
CA THR A 104 -14.86 5.91 -9.46
C THR A 104 -15.71 6.81 -10.36
N LEU A 105 -15.33 8.07 -10.53
CA LEU A 105 -16.09 9.04 -11.33
C LEU A 105 -16.11 8.69 -12.82
N ILE A 106 -15.01 8.16 -13.36
CA ILE A 106 -14.86 7.88 -14.79
C ILE A 106 -15.45 6.50 -15.13
N PHE A 107 -15.04 5.44 -14.42
CA PHE A 107 -15.33 4.07 -14.83
C PHE A 107 -16.52 3.44 -14.10
N MET A 108 -16.75 3.80 -12.84
CA MET A 108 -17.81 3.19 -12.02
C MET A 108 -19.11 3.98 -12.04
N ASN A 109 -19.06 5.29 -12.30
CA ASN A 109 -20.21 6.17 -12.18
C ASN A 109 -21.43 5.71 -13.00
N PRO A 110 -21.33 5.27 -14.27
CA PRO A 110 -22.50 4.79 -15.01
C PRO A 110 -23.20 3.62 -14.31
N THR A 111 -22.43 2.63 -13.85
CA THR A 111 -22.96 1.47 -13.11
C THR A 111 -23.56 1.89 -11.76
N ASN A 112 -22.89 2.81 -11.05
CA ASN A 112 -23.39 3.34 -9.78
C ASN A 112 -24.74 4.04 -9.97
N GLN A 113 -24.88 4.88 -11.00
CA GLN A 113 -26.13 5.59 -11.28
C GLN A 113 -27.27 4.64 -11.62
N SER A 114 -27.03 3.62 -12.45
CA SER A 114 -28.05 2.60 -12.75
C SER A 114 -28.52 1.88 -11.48
N LEU A 115 -27.60 1.41 -10.63
CA LEU A 115 -27.95 0.74 -9.39
C LEU A 115 -28.67 1.67 -8.40
N LEU A 116 -28.25 2.94 -8.30
CA LEU A 116 -28.92 3.94 -7.45
C LEU A 116 -30.35 4.24 -7.93
N GLN A 117 -30.56 4.37 -9.24
CA GLN A 117 -31.90 4.56 -9.82
C GLN A 117 -32.82 3.39 -9.51
N ILE A 118 -32.33 2.15 -9.68
CA ILE A 118 -33.09 0.94 -9.35
C ILE A 118 -33.39 0.90 -7.84
N ALA A 119 -32.42 1.20 -6.99
CA ALA A 119 -32.59 1.20 -5.54
C ALA A 119 -33.61 2.25 -5.05
N SER A 120 -33.70 3.38 -5.75
CA SER A 120 -34.69 4.44 -5.47
C SER A 120 -36.15 4.05 -5.79
N GLY A 121 -36.36 2.94 -6.50
CA GLY A 121 -37.68 2.47 -6.91
C GLY A 121 -38.25 3.21 -8.14
N GLY A 122 -39.56 3.08 -8.34
CA GLY A 122 -40.28 3.76 -9.42
C GLY A 122 -40.25 3.04 -10.77
N ALA A 123 -40.45 3.79 -11.86
CA ALA A 123 -40.63 3.24 -13.20
C ALA A 123 -39.47 2.35 -13.66
N THR A 124 -38.22 2.74 -13.39
CA THR A 124 -37.02 1.96 -13.74
C THR A 124 -36.98 0.62 -13.00
N ALA A 125 -37.28 0.63 -11.69
CA ALA A 125 -37.32 -0.59 -10.89
C ALA A 125 -38.48 -1.52 -11.28
N ALA A 126 -39.57 -0.97 -11.81
CA ALA A 126 -40.74 -1.74 -12.25
C ALA A 126 -40.55 -2.49 -13.57
N VAL A 127 -39.61 -2.05 -14.41
CA VAL A 127 -39.38 -2.64 -15.75
C VAL A 127 -38.05 -3.38 -15.88
N VAL A 128 -37.09 -3.15 -14.97
CA VAL A 128 -35.82 -3.88 -15.00
C VAL A 128 -36.03 -5.30 -14.50
N ASP A 129 -35.54 -6.28 -15.25
CA ASP A 129 -35.55 -7.67 -14.81
C ASP A 129 -34.43 -7.93 -13.78
N ASP A 130 -34.62 -8.95 -12.96
CA ASP A 130 -33.70 -9.28 -11.87
C ASP A 130 -32.30 -9.69 -12.38
N ASP A 131 -32.21 -10.34 -13.55
CA ASP A 131 -30.94 -10.78 -14.14
C ASP A 131 -30.09 -9.59 -14.58
N SER A 132 -30.71 -8.55 -15.14
CA SER A 132 -30.06 -7.28 -15.45
C SER A 132 -29.48 -6.61 -14.21
N VAL A 133 -30.17 -6.63 -13.06
CA VAL A 133 -29.64 -6.09 -11.81
C VAL A 133 -28.45 -6.90 -11.30
N ARG A 134 -28.53 -8.23 -11.37
CA ARG A 134 -27.44 -9.15 -11.01
C ARG A 134 -26.21 -8.93 -11.90
N ALA A 135 -26.41 -8.69 -13.19
CA ALA A 135 -25.34 -8.34 -14.13
C ALA A 135 -24.69 -6.98 -13.78
N LEU A 136 -25.48 -5.97 -13.39
CA LEU A 136 -24.95 -4.68 -12.93
C LEU A 136 -24.10 -4.83 -11.66
N LEU A 137 -24.54 -5.63 -10.69
CA LEU A 137 -23.77 -5.92 -9.47
C LEU A 137 -22.47 -6.66 -9.77
N THR A 138 -22.51 -7.62 -10.70
CA THR A 138 -21.31 -8.35 -11.15
C THR A 138 -20.32 -7.42 -11.84
N LYS A 139 -20.80 -6.55 -12.73
CA LYS A 139 -19.99 -5.51 -13.37
C LYS A 139 -19.39 -4.56 -12.34
N TRP A 140 -20.19 -4.11 -11.37
CA TRP A 140 -19.74 -3.25 -10.29
C TRP A 140 -18.63 -3.92 -9.48
N ALA A 141 -18.78 -5.20 -9.11
CA ALA A 141 -17.78 -5.96 -8.37
C ALA A 141 -16.45 -6.05 -9.14
N GLY A 142 -16.49 -6.32 -10.44
CA GLY A 142 -15.29 -6.36 -11.29
C GLY A 142 -14.55 -5.02 -11.33
N LEU A 143 -15.27 -3.92 -11.60
CA LEU A 143 -14.68 -2.57 -11.60
C LEU A 143 -14.14 -2.18 -10.21
N ASN A 144 -14.87 -2.53 -9.16
CA ASN A 144 -14.50 -2.27 -7.79
C ASN A 144 -13.23 -3.06 -7.38
N LEU A 145 -13.08 -4.28 -7.88
CA LEU A 145 -11.86 -5.07 -7.67
C LEU A 145 -10.66 -4.40 -8.34
N ILE A 146 -10.78 -3.96 -9.59
CA ILE A 146 -9.73 -3.18 -10.29
C ILE A 146 -9.38 -1.93 -9.49
N ARG A 147 -10.39 -1.21 -8.97
CA ARG A 147 -10.18 -0.02 -8.14
C ARG A 147 -9.34 -0.31 -6.89
N SER A 148 -9.49 -1.47 -6.27
CA SER A 148 -8.70 -1.86 -5.08
C SER A 148 -7.20 -2.00 -5.36
N LEU A 149 -6.81 -2.25 -6.61
CA LEU A 149 -5.41 -2.38 -7.00
C LEU A 149 -4.66 -1.05 -6.93
N LEU A 150 -5.36 0.09 -7.03
CA LEU A 150 -4.76 1.42 -6.93
C LEU A 150 -4.18 1.70 -5.54
N PRO A 151 -4.96 1.66 -4.43
CA PRO A 151 -4.42 1.85 -3.09
C PRO A 151 -3.49 0.69 -2.69
N LEU A 152 -3.68 -0.53 -3.20
CA LEU A 152 -2.74 -1.62 -2.99
C LEU A 152 -1.37 -1.31 -3.62
N GLY A 153 -1.35 -0.83 -4.86
CA GLY A 153 -0.13 -0.35 -5.52
C GLY A 153 0.53 0.79 -4.74
N GLY A 154 -0.28 1.68 -4.15
CA GLY A 154 0.20 2.71 -3.24
C GLY A 154 0.89 2.13 -2.00
N ALA A 155 0.27 1.17 -1.33
CA ALA A 155 0.85 0.47 -0.18
C ALA A 155 2.16 -0.24 -0.52
N VAL A 156 2.20 -0.95 -1.65
CA VAL A 156 3.41 -1.65 -2.12
C VAL A 156 4.54 -0.65 -2.43
N ALA A 157 4.25 0.44 -3.14
CA ALA A 157 5.23 1.47 -3.45
C ALA A 157 5.80 2.14 -2.19
N GLY A 158 4.92 2.47 -1.23
CA GLY A 158 5.31 3.03 0.06
C GLY A 158 6.16 2.08 0.90
N LEU A 159 5.76 0.82 1.00
CA LEU A 159 6.50 -0.21 1.73
C LEU A 159 7.86 -0.48 1.11
N TRP A 160 7.91 -0.62 -0.22
CA TRP A 160 9.15 -0.80 -0.97
C TRP A 160 10.13 0.35 -0.72
N ALA A 161 9.66 1.60 -0.76
CA ALA A 161 10.48 2.76 -0.47
C ALA A 161 11.04 2.72 0.96
N LEU A 162 10.19 2.42 1.95
CA LEU A 162 10.58 2.37 3.36
C LEU A 162 11.60 1.27 3.65
N VAL A 163 11.46 0.10 3.03
CA VAL A 163 12.41 -1.02 3.17
C VAL A 163 13.76 -0.66 2.56
N GLN A 164 13.79 -0.12 1.34
CA GLN A 164 15.04 0.27 0.67
C GLN A 164 15.82 1.32 1.48
N GLU A 165 15.14 2.29 2.09
CA GLU A 165 15.78 3.27 2.98
C GLU A 165 16.43 2.62 4.19
N LYS A 166 15.74 1.65 4.82
CA LYS A 166 16.29 0.93 5.98
C LYS A 166 17.48 0.07 5.60
N VAL A 167 17.42 -0.67 4.49
CA VAL A 167 18.53 -1.50 4.01
C VAL A 167 19.77 -0.63 3.74
N GLY A 168 19.62 0.45 2.98
CA GLY A 168 20.74 1.35 2.68
C GLY A 168 21.34 2.03 3.93
N SER A 169 20.51 2.33 4.94
CA SER A 169 20.99 2.85 6.22
C SER A 169 21.81 1.83 7.01
N ILE A 170 21.44 0.54 6.95
CA ILE A 170 22.17 -0.54 7.65
C ILE A 170 23.53 -0.76 6.98
N GLU A 171 23.56 -0.87 5.65
CA GLU A 171 24.82 -1.04 4.90
C GLU A 171 25.80 0.12 5.11
N SER A 172 25.29 1.35 5.20
CA SER A 172 26.12 2.54 5.45
C SER A 172 26.70 2.52 6.87
N ALA A 173 25.92 2.10 7.87
CA ALA A 173 26.38 1.97 9.24
C ALA A 173 27.43 0.87 9.39
N GLU A 174 27.26 -0.28 8.73
CA GLU A 174 28.23 -1.38 8.73
C GLU A 174 29.58 -0.92 8.15
N LYS A 175 29.56 -0.26 6.99
CA LYS A 175 30.78 0.28 6.35
C LYS A 175 31.53 1.27 7.24
N ASP A 176 30.82 2.08 8.04
CA ASP A 176 31.42 3.07 8.94
C ASP A 176 32.08 2.40 10.16
N VAL A 177 31.46 1.33 10.69
CA VAL A 177 32.05 0.49 11.74
C VAL A 177 33.32 -0.20 11.24
N THR A 178 33.30 -0.79 10.04
CA THR A 178 34.48 -1.47 9.47
C THR A 178 35.62 -0.49 9.17
N LYS A 179 35.32 0.74 8.73
CA LYS A 179 36.32 1.78 8.50
C LYS A 179 36.94 2.33 9.79
N SER A 180 36.15 2.46 10.86
CA SER A 180 36.61 2.96 12.17
C SER A 180 37.41 1.93 12.97
N HIS A 181 37.18 0.64 12.71
CA HIS A 181 37.91 -0.47 13.32
C HIS A 181 38.44 -1.41 12.23
N PRO A 182 39.43 -0.98 11.43
CA PRO A 182 40.10 -1.90 10.53
C PRO A 182 40.69 -3.01 11.40
N ALA A 183 40.24 -4.25 11.21
CA ALA A 183 40.75 -5.39 11.96
C ALA A 183 42.28 -5.29 12.00
N ALA A 184 42.84 -5.33 13.21
CA ALA A 184 44.27 -5.43 13.40
C ALA A 184 44.73 -6.67 12.63
N ALA A 185 45.26 -6.45 11.42
CA ALA A 185 45.92 -7.48 10.66
C ALA A 185 47.03 -8.00 11.57
N SER A 186 46.83 -9.19 12.11
CA SER A 186 47.81 -9.94 12.86
C SER A 186 49.09 -10.01 12.02
N LYS A 187 50.05 -9.12 12.32
CA LYS A 187 51.45 -9.35 12.01
C LYS A 187 51.85 -10.51 12.92
N VAL A 188 51.65 -11.73 12.43
CA VAL A 188 52.44 -12.87 12.90
C VAL A 188 53.88 -12.55 12.51
N THR A 189 54.62 -12.03 13.47
CA THR A 189 56.07 -11.88 13.43
C THR A 189 56.68 -13.28 13.30
N GLY A 190 57.01 -13.67 12.07
CA GLY A 190 57.94 -14.78 11.82
C GLY A 190 59.34 -14.31 12.16
N GLY A 191 59.72 -14.48 13.43
CA GLY A 191 61.10 -14.34 13.87
C GLY A 191 61.72 -15.73 13.96
N ASP A 192 62.57 -16.06 13.00
CA ASP A 192 63.64 -17.05 13.17
C ASP A 192 64.91 -16.39 12.63
N ASP A 193 65.57 -15.66 13.53
CA ASP A 193 66.86 -15.04 13.25
C ASP A 193 67.96 -16.05 13.56
N VAL A 194 68.77 -16.29 12.54
CA VAL A 194 69.95 -17.14 12.53
C VAL A 194 71.03 -16.47 13.36
N SER A 195 71.57 -17.15 14.38
CA SER A 195 72.90 -16.80 14.88
C SER A 195 73.76 -18.03 15.16
N LYS A 196 74.80 -18.13 14.35
CA LYS A 196 75.96 -19.03 14.48
C LYS A 196 76.81 -18.64 15.69
N SER A 197 77.46 -19.62 16.32
CA SER A 197 78.78 -19.46 16.91
C SER A 197 79.59 -20.77 16.84
N HIS A 198 80.79 -20.64 16.24
CA HIS A 198 81.90 -21.57 15.93
C HIS A 198 82.55 -22.31 17.14
N PRO A 199 83.77 -22.93 17.02
CA PRO A 199 84.23 -24.13 16.29
C PRO A 199 85.05 -25.12 17.18
N ALA A 200 85.72 -26.11 16.55
CA ALA A 200 86.84 -26.97 17.04
C ALA A 200 86.46 -28.16 17.96
N SER A 201 87.05 -29.37 17.91
CA SER A 201 88.21 -29.94 17.20
C SER A 201 88.28 -31.47 17.45
N LEU A 202 88.97 -32.16 16.52
CA LEU A 202 89.48 -33.56 16.51
C LEU A 202 88.48 -34.68 16.20
#